data_AF-A0ABD3CYH9-F1
#
_entry.id   AF-A0ABD3CYH9-F1
#
_cell.length_a   1.000
_cell.length_b   1.000
_cell.length_c   1.000
_cell.angle_alpha   90.00
_cell.angle_beta   90.00
_cell.angle_gamma   90.00
#
_symmetry.space_group_name_H-M   'P 1'
#
loop_
_entity.id
_entity.type
_entity.pdbx_description
1 polymer ?
#
loop_
_entity_poly.entity_id
_entity_poly.type
_entity_poly.pdbx_seq_one_letter_code
_entity_poly.pdbx_strand_id
1 'polypeptide(L)'
;MAHSLQILNFLRPPHGFSRESKYSITSNKRLITQVRAENREYNKNNNNKLKILIAGGGIAGLGFALMAKRSGFDVTVFEKDMTAIRGEGWDRGPIQLLSSALGLLEDVDKDVVREISKAGYVTGDRANGLADGITGNWFAKFDFQTPALKKGIPVTQVICRMELQRVLLNAVGQDFVINNSRVVDFVDHPSKVTVLLENGEKYEGDLLVGADGIRSTDHLTSDVGYVVGRNQKGDTYWGKIAEYCNEHCSFHPPRDGPSCRNHFNYMNKLLGKWIGMYS
;
A
#
# COMPACT_ATOMS: atom_id res chain seq x y z
N MET A 1 22.27 -14.87 -19.76
CA MET A 1 20.93 -14.72 -20.39
C MET A 1 19.86 -15.66 -19.84
N ALA A 2 20.18 -16.77 -19.16
CA ALA A 2 19.18 -17.71 -18.63
C ALA A 2 18.61 -17.37 -17.24
N HIS A 3 19.23 -16.46 -16.47
CA HIS A 3 18.84 -16.18 -15.08
C HIS A 3 17.78 -15.08 -14.90
N SER A 4 17.66 -14.14 -15.85
CA SER A 4 16.66 -13.04 -15.80
C SER A 4 15.23 -13.51 -16.11
N LEU A 5 15.08 -14.62 -16.84
CA LEU A 5 13.78 -15.21 -17.19
C LEU A 5 13.10 -15.93 -16.01
N GLN A 6 13.85 -16.38 -14.99
CA GLN A 6 13.26 -17.01 -13.81
C GLN A 6 12.55 -16.02 -12.90
N ILE A 7 13.09 -14.79 -12.76
CA ILE A 7 12.53 -13.77 -11.86
C ILE A 7 11.18 -13.24 -12.39
N LEU A 8 11.00 -13.10 -13.71
CA LEU A 8 9.73 -12.65 -14.28
C LEU A 8 8.58 -13.68 -14.19
N ASN A 9 8.89 -14.97 -14.01
CA ASN A 9 7.86 -16.00 -13.80
C ASN A 9 7.25 -15.95 -12.39
N PHE A 10 7.86 -15.22 -11.43
CA PHE A 10 7.32 -15.03 -10.08
C PHE A 10 6.10 -14.09 -10.01
N LEU A 11 5.89 -13.24 -11.01
CA LEU A 11 4.82 -12.21 -11.02
C LEU A 11 3.71 -12.49 -12.03
N ARG A 12 3.81 -13.54 -12.86
CA ARG A 12 2.72 -13.94 -13.76
C ARG A 12 1.80 -14.93 -13.04
N PRO A 13 0.47 -14.72 -13.06
CA PRO A 13 -0.44 -15.83 -12.79
C PRO A 13 -0.18 -16.93 -13.85
N PRO A 14 -0.11 -18.21 -13.46
CA PRO A 14 0.23 -19.29 -14.38
C PRO A 14 -0.75 -19.34 -15.55
N HIS A 15 -0.21 -19.53 -16.77
CA HIS A 15 -1.01 -19.67 -17.98
C HIS A 15 -1.98 -20.86 -17.83
N GLY A 16 -3.28 -20.56 -17.88
CA GLY A 16 -4.38 -21.52 -17.64
C GLY A 16 -5.39 -21.11 -16.57
N PHE A 17 -5.16 -20.02 -15.84
CA PHE A 17 -6.10 -19.52 -14.83
C PHE A 17 -7.34 -18.85 -15.49
N SER A 18 -8.44 -19.58 -15.57
CA SER A 18 -9.75 -18.96 -15.82
C SER A 18 -10.09 -17.98 -14.69
N ARG A 19 -10.79 -16.89 -15.04
CA ARG A 19 -11.18 -15.77 -14.14
C ARG A 19 -12.05 -16.17 -12.93
N GLU A 20 -12.31 -17.47 -12.71
CA GLU A 20 -13.25 -17.97 -11.69
C GLU A 20 -12.60 -18.67 -10.49
N SER A 21 -11.28 -18.81 -10.43
CA SER A 21 -10.63 -19.42 -9.26
C SER A 21 -10.54 -18.42 -8.10
N LYS A 22 -11.51 -18.52 -7.21
CA LYS A 22 -11.60 -17.84 -5.92
C LYS A 22 -10.24 -17.76 -5.22
N TYR A 23 -9.78 -16.53 -4.92
CA TYR A 23 -8.67 -16.26 -4.02
C TYR A 23 -8.96 -16.88 -2.64
N SER A 24 -8.51 -18.11 -2.45
CA SER A 24 -8.62 -18.84 -1.18
C SER A 24 -7.43 -18.51 -0.29
N ILE A 25 -7.69 -18.27 1.00
CA ILE A 25 -6.67 -18.02 2.04
C ILE A 25 -5.62 -19.16 2.07
N THR A 26 -6.05 -20.40 1.78
CA THR A 26 -5.16 -21.57 1.67
C THR A 26 -4.10 -21.41 0.58
N SER A 27 -4.43 -20.74 -0.53
CA SER A 27 -3.49 -20.49 -1.63
C SER A 27 -2.41 -19.49 -1.22
N ASN A 28 -2.75 -18.44 -0.46
CA ASN A 28 -1.78 -17.46 0.04
C ASN A 28 -0.80 -18.07 1.06
N LYS A 29 -1.29 -18.93 1.97
CA LYS A 29 -0.41 -19.65 2.92
C LYS A 29 0.58 -20.57 2.21
N ARG A 30 0.12 -21.30 1.19
CA ARG A 30 1.00 -22.15 0.36
C ARG A 30 2.05 -21.32 -0.38
N LEU A 31 1.66 -20.20 -0.98
CA LEU A 31 2.58 -19.31 -1.70
C LEU A 31 3.66 -18.74 -0.76
N ILE A 32 3.27 -18.22 0.41
CA ILE A 32 4.23 -17.68 1.39
C ILE A 32 5.17 -18.78 1.90
N THR A 33 4.63 -19.98 2.15
CA THR A 33 5.44 -21.12 2.61
C THR A 33 6.44 -21.56 1.54
N GLN A 34 6.01 -21.59 0.28
CA GLN A 34 6.84 -21.91 -0.86
C GLN A 34 7.95 -20.87 -1.05
N VAL A 35 7.62 -19.57 -1.08
CA VAL A 35 8.62 -18.48 -1.16
C VAL A 35 9.62 -18.56 -0.01
N ARG A 36 9.17 -18.86 1.22
CA ARG A 36 10.07 -19.06 2.37
C ARG A 36 10.98 -20.28 2.20
N ALA A 37 10.47 -21.38 1.67
CA ALA A 37 11.25 -22.60 1.45
C ALA A 37 12.31 -22.41 0.36
N GLU A 38 11.92 -21.82 -0.77
CA GLU A 38 12.80 -21.51 -1.90
C GLU A 38 13.87 -20.48 -1.52
N ASN A 39 13.52 -19.43 -0.75
CA ASN A 39 14.50 -18.49 -0.21
C ASN A 39 15.50 -19.16 0.73
N ARG A 40 15.04 -20.10 1.58
CA ARG A 40 15.94 -20.85 2.45
C ARG A 40 16.90 -21.71 1.64
N GLU A 41 16.43 -22.31 0.55
CA GLU A 41 17.26 -23.11 -0.35
C GLU A 41 18.25 -22.23 -1.13
N TYR A 42 17.82 -21.08 -1.65
CA TYR A 42 18.69 -20.09 -2.28
C TYR A 42 19.77 -19.58 -1.32
N ASN A 43 19.40 -19.20 -0.09
CA ASN A 43 20.34 -18.75 0.94
C ASN A 43 21.26 -19.86 1.46
N LYS A 44 20.86 -21.13 1.31
CA LYS A 44 21.71 -22.27 1.66
C LYS A 44 22.76 -22.54 0.57
N ASN A 45 22.41 -22.25 -0.68
CA ASN A 45 23.29 -22.41 -1.84
C ASN A 45 24.13 -21.17 -2.15
N ASN A 46 23.66 -19.97 -1.75
CA ASN A 46 24.35 -18.70 -1.85
C ASN A 46 24.49 -18.08 -0.46
N ASN A 47 25.72 -17.81 -0.04
CA ASN A 47 26.04 -17.27 1.29
C ASN A 47 25.52 -15.83 1.54
N ASN A 48 24.67 -15.29 0.66
CA ASN A 48 24.13 -13.94 0.71
C ASN A 48 22.61 -13.95 0.52
N LYS A 49 21.92 -13.24 1.43
CA LYS A 49 20.49 -12.95 1.30
C LYS A 49 20.27 -11.93 0.18
N LEU A 50 19.21 -12.12 -0.60
CA LEU A 50 18.78 -11.13 -1.59
C LEU A 50 18.44 -9.82 -0.88
N LYS A 51 19.04 -8.71 -1.33
CA LYS A 51 18.96 -7.38 -0.74
C LYS A 51 17.93 -6.52 -1.47
N ILE A 52 16.88 -6.13 -0.78
CA ILE A 52 15.77 -5.33 -1.32
C ILE A 52 15.85 -3.90 -0.79
N LEU A 53 15.94 -2.95 -1.70
CA LEU A 53 15.89 -1.52 -1.44
C LEU A 53 14.44 -1.03 -1.60
N ILE A 54 13.95 -0.24 -0.65
CA ILE A 54 12.58 0.26 -0.64
C ILE A 54 12.61 1.79 -0.55
N ALA A 55 12.12 2.47 -1.58
CA ALA A 55 12.00 3.92 -1.60
C ALA A 55 10.65 4.33 -0.98
N GLY A 56 10.64 4.75 0.27
CA GLY A 56 9.45 5.21 1.00
C GLY A 56 9.14 4.39 2.25
N GLY A 57 9.08 5.06 3.40
CA GLY A 57 8.76 4.53 4.72
C GLY A 57 7.32 4.77 5.17
N GLY A 58 6.38 4.92 4.24
CA GLY A 58 4.95 4.97 4.54
C GLY A 58 4.36 3.60 4.92
N ILE A 59 3.05 3.55 5.18
CA ILE A 59 2.34 2.29 5.55
C ILE A 59 2.61 1.17 4.54
N ALA A 60 2.59 1.47 3.23
CA ALA A 60 2.84 0.47 2.18
C ALA A 60 4.29 -0.03 2.18
N GLY A 61 5.26 0.88 2.24
CA GLY A 61 6.69 0.53 2.24
C GLY A 61 7.10 -0.25 3.50
N LEU A 62 6.66 0.19 4.68
CA LEU A 62 6.92 -0.53 5.93
C LEU A 62 6.16 -1.87 5.99
N GLY A 63 4.93 -1.93 5.48
CA GLY A 63 4.19 -3.18 5.36
C GLY A 63 4.90 -4.20 4.48
N PHE A 64 5.41 -3.76 3.33
CA PHE A 64 6.23 -4.59 2.45
C PHE A 64 7.56 -5.00 3.12
N ALA A 65 8.27 -4.05 3.73
CA ALA A 65 9.52 -4.32 4.44
C ALA A 65 9.36 -5.40 5.52
N LEU A 66 8.28 -5.34 6.31
CA LEU A 66 7.95 -6.34 7.31
C LEU A 66 7.77 -7.73 6.67
N MET A 67 6.97 -7.83 5.61
CA MET A 67 6.73 -9.09 4.91
C MET A 67 8.02 -9.67 4.31
N ALA A 68 8.83 -8.82 3.67
CA ALA A 68 10.09 -9.22 3.07
C ALA A 68 11.09 -9.72 4.13
N LYS A 69 11.25 -8.96 5.23
CA LYS A 69 12.10 -9.34 6.36
C LYS A 69 11.66 -10.67 6.99
N ARG A 70 10.36 -10.85 7.24
CA ARG A 70 9.80 -12.12 7.77
C ARG A 70 9.90 -13.28 6.78
N SER A 71 10.18 -13.00 5.50
CA SER A 71 10.44 -14.00 4.46
C SER A 71 11.94 -14.31 4.28
N GLY A 72 12.81 -13.68 5.08
CA GLY A 72 14.24 -13.96 5.13
C GLY A 72 15.10 -13.11 4.21
N PHE A 73 14.54 -12.10 3.56
CA PHE A 73 15.29 -11.15 2.73
C PHE A 73 16.06 -10.13 3.58
N ASP A 74 17.14 -9.59 3.02
CA ASP A 74 17.79 -8.39 3.55
C ASP A 74 17.06 -7.16 2.99
N VAL A 75 16.74 -6.19 3.84
CA VAL A 75 15.87 -5.07 3.45
C VAL A 75 16.45 -3.75 3.92
N THR A 76 16.31 -2.71 3.12
CA THR A 76 16.65 -1.34 3.51
C THR A 76 15.57 -0.39 3.02
N VAL A 77 14.95 0.34 3.93
CA VAL A 77 13.93 1.35 3.63
C VAL A 77 14.57 2.73 3.69
N PHE A 78 14.39 3.52 2.64
CA PHE A 78 14.81 4.91 2.58
C PHE A 78 13.58 5.80 2.72
N GLU A 79 13.53 6.64 3.75
CA GLU A 79 12.44 7.58 3.94
C GLU A 79 12.98 9.00 4.04
N LYS A 80 12.32 9.92 3.31
CA LYS A 80 12.69 11.34 3.30
C LYS A 80 12.42 12.02 4.64
N ASP A 81 11.33 11.68 5.32
CA ASP A 81 10.94 12.34 6.56
C ASP A 81 10.00 11.46 7.40
N MET A 82 10.58 10.70 8.34
CA MET A 82 9.83 9.96 9.36
C MET A 82 9.22 10.87 10.44
N THR A 83 9.46 12.18 10.43
CA THR A 83 8.85 13.15 11.36
C THR A 83 7.62 13.84 10.79
N ALA A 84 7.41 13.78 9.46
CA ALA A 84 6.18 14.16 8.75
C ALA A 84 4.92 13.46 9.31
N ILE A 85 5.14 12.50 10.20
CA ILE A 85 4.17 11.88 11.09
C ILE A 85 3.23 12.87 11.79
N ARG A 86 3.67 14.12 12.00
CA ARG A 86 2.91 15.10 12.79
C ARG A 86 1.98 16.01 11.99
N GLY A 87 2.16 16.15 10.68
CA GLY A 87 1.44 17.16 9.88
C GLY A 87 0.38 16.59 8.95
N GLU A 88 0.73 15.60 8.13
CA GLU A 88 -0.18 15.11 7.08
C GLU A 88 -1.18 14.04 7.57
N GLY A 89 -0.91 13.40 8.70
CA GLY A 89 -1.73 12.31 9.23
C GLY A 89 -2.97 12.76 9.99
N TRP A 90 -2.89 13.89 10.69
CA TRP A 90 -3.96 14.43 11.52
C TRP A 90 -5.17 14.84 10.66
N ASP A 91 -4.92 15.59 9.57
CA ASP A 91 -5.98 16.07 8.67
C ASP A 91 -6.57 14.99 7.74
N ARG A 92 -5.90 13.83 7.62
CA ARG A 92 -6.31 12.73 6.71
C ARG A 92 -7.17 11.67 7.36
N GLY A 93 -7.49 11.85 8.65
CA GLY A 93 -8.31 10.93 9.41
C GLY A 93 -7.72 9.51 9.52
N PRO A 94 -8.43 8.62 10.22
CA PRO A 94 -7.97 7.26 10.41
C PRO A 94 -8.08 6.43 9.12
N ILE A 95 -7.50 5.24 9.13
CA ILE A 95 -7.59 4.26 8.05
C ILE A 95 -8.34 3.02 8.53
N GLN A 96 -9.26 2.52 7.70
CA GLN A 96 -9.92 1.24 7.93
C GLN A 96 -9.09 0.09 7.36
N LEU A 97 -8.80 -0.90 8.19
CA LEU A 97 -8.15 -2.15 7.84
C LEU A 97 -9.20 -3.25 7.78
N LEU A 98 -9.48 -3.75 6.57
CA LEU A 98 -10.40 -4.86 6.36
C LEU A 98 -9.84 -6.16 6.94
N SER A 99 -10.73 -7.08 7.36
CA SER A 99 -10.35 -8.39 7.89
C SER A 99 -9.38 -9.18 7.01
N SER A 100 -9.47 -9.03 5.68
CA SER A 100 -8.54 -9.68 4.75
C SER A 100 -7.10 -9.17 4.88
N ALA A 101 -6.92 -7.86 5.07
CA ALA A 101 -5.61 -7.26 5.26
C ALA A 101 -5.03 -7.63 6.63
N LEU A 102 -5.86 -7.58 7.68
CA LEU A 102 -5.45 -8.00 9.03
C LEU A 102 -5.12 -9.49 9.08
N GLY A 103 -5.88 -10.35 8.40
CA GLY A 103 -5.60 -11.78 8.30
C GLY A 103 -4.27 -12.08 7.59
N LEU A 104 -3.97 -11.35 6.49
CA LEU A 104 -2.65 -11.46 5.83
C LEU A 104 -1.52 -11.03 6.77
N LEU A 105 -1.71 -9.92 7.47
CA LEU A 105 -0.71 -9.41 8.40
C LEU A 105 -0.52 -10.34 9.60
N GLU A 106 -1.59 -10.99 10.08
CA GLU A 106 -1.53 -11.97 11.16
C GLU A 106 -0.75 -13.22 10.77
N ASP A 107 -0.89 -13.67 9.52
CA ASP A 107 -0.10 -14.78 8.97
C ASP A 107 1.41 -14.44 8.85
N VAL A 108 1.74 -13.15 8.71
CA VAL A 108 3.11 -12.65 8.64
C VAL A 108 3.68 -12.47 10.04
N ASP A 109 2.95 -11.76 10.91
CA ASP A 109 3.36 -11.38 12.25
C ASP A 109 2.13 -11.11 13.14
N LYS A 110 1.79 -12.08 14.00
CA LYS A 110 0.65 -11.97 14.92
C LYS A 110 0.81 -10.86 15.94
N ASP A 111 2.03 -10.47 16.28
CA ASP A 111 2.31 -9.50 17.33
C ASP A 111 1.96 -8.09 16.83
N VAL A 112 2.27 -7.84 15.56
CA VAL A 112 1.87 -6.61 14.86
C VAL A 112 0.36 -6.43 14.86
N VAL A 113 -0.42 -7.48 14.58
CA VAL A 113 -1.88 -7.41 14.60
C VAL A 113 -2.43 -7.17 16.02
N ARG A 114 -1.77 -7.72 17.06
CA ARG A 114 -2.13 -7.42 18.45
C ARG A 114 -1.88 -5.94 18.79
N GLU A 115 -0.75 -5.38 18.37
CA GLU A 115 -0.45 -3.96 18.60
C GLU A 115 -1.40 -3.04 17.82
N ILE A 116 -1.74 -3.38 16.58
CA ILE A 116 -2.80 -2.69 15.82
C ILE A 116 -4.12 -2.75 16.56
N SER A 117 -4.50 -3.90 17.11
CA SER A 117 -5.76 -4.07 17.84
C SER A 117 -5.80 -3.28 19.15
N LYS A 118 -4.65 -3.09 19.82
CA LYS A 118 -4.54 -2.25 21.02
C LYS A 118 -4.66 -0.76 20.72
N ALA A 119 -4.10 -0.31 19.60
CA ALA A 119 -4.09 1.11 19.22
C ALA A 119 -5.31 1.52 18.36
N GLY A 120 -5.97 0.55 17.73
CA GLY A 120 -7.13 0.75 16.88
C GLY A 120 -8.45 0.50 17.59
N TYR A 121 -9.51 0.49 16.80
CA TYR A 121 -10.87 0.27 17.26
C TYR A 121 -11.57 -0.70 16.31
N VAL A 122 -12.15 -1.77 16.86
CA VAL A 122 -12.95 -2.72 16.06
C VAL A 122 -14.20 -1.99 15.58
N THR A 123 -14.45 -1.99 14.28
CA THR A 123 -15.64 -1.38 13.66
C THR A 123 -16.48 -2.37 12.88
N GLY A 124 -15.91 -3.54 12.54
CA GLY A 124 -16.63 -4.58 11.83
C GLY A 124 -17.78 -5.19 12.63
N ASP A 125 -17.82 -5.00 13.95
CA ASP A 125 -18.89 -5.38 14.87
C ASP A 125 -20.04 -4.36 14.96
N ARG A 126 -19.95 -3.25 14.21
CA ARG A 126 -21.02 -2.23 14.12
C ARG A 126 -21.86 -2.40 12.87
N ALA A 127 -22.95 -1.62 12.81
CA ALA A 127 -23.67 -1.39 11.57
C ALA A 127 -22.76 -0.68 10.56
N ASN A 128 -22.37 -1.41 9.52
CA ASN A 128 -21.61 -0.89 8.39
C ASN A 128 -22.55 -0.85 7.18
N GLY A 129 -22.39 0.13 6.29
CA GLY A 129 -23.31 0.28 5.18
C GLY A 129 -23.15 1.58 4.41
N LEU A 130 -24.02 1.76 3.43
CA LEU A 130 -24.22 3.03 2.74
C LEU A 130 -25.49 3.67 3.28
N ALA A 131 -25.39 4.93 3.70
CA ALA A 131 -26.50 5.72 4.22
C ALA A 131 -26.65 7.01 3.43
N ASP A 132 -27.88 7.53 3.37
CA ASP A 132 -28.17 8.87 2.90
C ASP A 132 -27.59 9.89 3.88
N GLY A 133 -26.76 10.80 3.36
CA GLY A 133 -26.12 11.86 4.15
C GLY A 133 -27.08 12.93 4.67
N ILE A 134 -28.31 13.03 4.14
CA ILE A 134 -29.32 13.98 4.61
C ILE A 134 -30.26 13.32 5.61
N THR A 135 -30.88 12.20 5.23
CA THR A 135 -31.90 11.55 6.07
C THR A 135 -31.34 10.55 7.08
N GLY A 136 -30.10 10.10 6.90
CA GLY A 136 -29.49 9.03 7.71
C GLY A 136 -30.06 7.63 7.42
N ASN A 137 -30.97 7.50 6.46
CA ASN A 137 -31.57 6.21 6.09
C ASN A 137 -30.55 5.32 5.37
N TRP A 138 -30.58 4.03 5.70
CA TRP A 138 -29.69 3.05 5.07
C TRP A 138 -30.16 2.69 3.66
N PHE A 139 -29.27 2.81 2.68
CA PHE A 139 -29.44 2.21 1.36
C PHE A 139 -29.06 0.72 1.37
N ALA A 140 -27.97 0.39 2.05
CA ALA A 140 -27.48 -0.97 2.17
C ALA A 140 -26.69 -1.14 3.47
N LYS A 141 -26.69 -2.36 4.02
CA LYS A 141 -25.87 -2.74 5.17
C LYS A 141 -24.94 -3.88 4.78
N PHE A 142 -23.74 -3.85 5.36
CA PHE A 142 -22.70 -4.84 5.14
C PHE A 142 -22.35 -5.52 6.46
N ASP A 143 -22.24 -6.84 6.42
CA ASP A 143 -21.76 -7.64 7.54
C ASP A 143 -20.25 -7.85 7.41
N PHE A 144 -19.49 -7.15 8.26
CA PHE A 144 -18.04 -7.28 8.35
C PHE A 144 -17.57 -8.24 9.46
N GLN A 145 -18.47 -8.71 10.32
CA GLN A 145 -18.11 -9.54 11.47
C GLN A 145 -18.24 -11.02 11.15
N THR A 146 -19.40 -11.48 10.70
CA THR A 146 -19.69 -12.91 10.55
C THR A 146 -18.70 -13.61 9.59
N PRO A 147 -18.35 -13.04 8.42
CA PRO A 147 -17.39 -13.69 7.52
C PRO A 147 -15.99 -13.80 8.11
N ALA A 148 -15.57 -12.83 8.93
CA ALA A 148 -14.27 -12.82 9.58
C ALA A 148 -14.20 -13.89 10.68
N LEU A 149 -15.21 -13.94 11.55
CA LEU A 149 -15.30 -14.94 12.62
C LEU A 149 -15.35 -16.37 12.07
N LYS A 150 -16.16 -16.61 11.02
CA LYS A 150 -16.23 -17.93 10.34
C LYS A 150 -14.89 -18.39 9.78
N LYS A 151 -14.02 -17.45 9.39
CA LYS A 151 -12.69 -17.73 8.84
C LYS A 151 -11.60 -17.74 9.91
N GLY A 152 -11.91 -17.39 11.16
CA GLY A 152 -10.93 -17.27 12.24
C GLY A 152 -9.89 -16.19 11.97
N ILE A 153 -10.26 -15.11 11.28
CA ILE A 153 -9.38 -13.96 10.98
C ILE A 153 -9.84 -12.71 11.75
N PRO A 154 -8.98 -11.71 11.96
CA PRO A 154 -9.35 -10.51 12.71
C PRO A 154 -10.52 -9.76 12.08
N VAL A 155 -11.44 -9.26 12.91
CA VAL A 155 -12.57 -8.42 12.47
C VAL A 155 -12.05 -7.07 12.00
N THR A 156 -12.70 -6.44 11.02
CA THR A 156 -12.34 -5.12 10.48
C THR A 156 -12.18 -4.08 11.58
N GLN A 157 -11.10 -3.29 11.51
CA GLN A 157 -10.76 -2.27 12.50
C GLN A 157 -10.42 -0.95 11.82
N VAL A 158 -10.49 0.13 12.58
CA VAL A 158 -10.03 1.46 12.19
C VAL A 158 -8.89 1.85 13.11
N ILE A 159 -7.83 2.45 12.56
CA ILE A 159 -6.66 2.89 13.32
C ILE A 159 -6.16 4.23 12.80
N CYS A 160 -5.57 5.05 13.68
CA CYS A 160 -4.84 6.24 13.26
C CYS A 160 -3.70 5.82 12.32
N ARG A 161 -3.55 6.51 11.18
CA ARG A 161 -2.48 6.23 10.21
C ARG A 161 -1.10 6.29 10.85
N MET A 162 -0.93 7.17 11.84
CA MET A 162 0.34 7.36 12.52
C MET A 162 0.67 6.25 13.49
N GLU A 163 -0.33 5.76 14.21
CA GLU A 163 -0.17 4.57 15.04
C GLU A 163 0.11 3.34 14.19
N LEU A 164 -0.57 3.17 13.05
CA LEU A 164 -0.28 2.07 12.14
C LEU A 164 1.16 2.13 11.60
N GLN A 165 1.61 3.29 11.13
CA GLN A 165 2.98 3.47 10.65
C GLN A 165 4.00 3.21 11.76
N ARG A 166 3.76 3.71 12.98
CA ARG A 166 4.62 3.48 14.15
C ARG A 166 4.71 2.00 14.51
N VAL A 167 3.58 1.30 14.56
CA VAL A 167 3.55 -0.16 14.83
C VAL A 167 4.34 -0.92 13.77
N LEU A 168 4.17 -0.60 12.50
CA LEU A 168 4.93 -1.22 11.41
C LEU A 168 6.43 -0.91 11.49
N LEU A 169 6.80 0.35 11.76
CA LEU A 169 8.20 0.77 11.93
C LEU A 169 8.87 -0.01 13.06
N ASN A 170 8.20 -0.11 14.21
CA ASN A 170 8.72 -0.85 15.36
C ASN A 170 8.91 -2.33 15.05
N ALA A 171 8.01 -2.93 14.27
CA ALA A 171 8.11 -4.33 13.87
C ALA A 171 9.21 -4.58 12.82
N VAL A 172 9.39 -3.65 11.89
CA VAL A 172 10.50 -3.66 10.93
C VAL A 172 11.83 -3.45 11.64
N GLY A 173 11.88 -2.60 12.66
CA GLY A 173 13.09 -2.20 13.39
C GLY A 173 13.74 -0.97 12.75
N GLN A 174 14.13 0.00 13.58
CA GLN A 174 14.66 1.29 13.12
C GLN A 174 15.97 1.15 12.34
N ASP A 175 16.79 0.14 12.66
CA ASP A 175 18.08 -0.09 11.97
C ASP A 175 17.91 -0.45 10.47
N PHE A 176 16.70 -0.85 10.05
CA PHE A 176 16.39 -1.17 8.66
C PHE A 176 15.80 0.02 7.90
N VAL A 177 15.65 1.17 8.57
CA VAL A 177 15.05 2.39 8.00
C VAL A 177 16.06 3.53 8.10
N ILE A 178 16.54 3.97 6.95
CA ILE A 178 17.41 5.14 6.84
C ILE A 178 16.50 6.35 6.64
N ASN A 179 16.40 7.18 7.67
CA ASN A 179 15.61 8.41 7.64
C ASN A 179 16.41 9.55 6.95
N ASN A 180 15.74 10.67 6.63
CA ASN A 180 16.32 11.80 5.90
C ASN A 180 17.00 11.37 4.59
N SER A 181 16.49 10.29 3.99
CA SER A 181 17.08 9.61 2.85
C SER A 181 16.04 9.55 1.74
N ARG A 182 15.88 10.67 1.06
CA ARG A 182 15.05 10.72 -0.14
C ARG A 182 15.78 10.02 -1.28
N VAL A 183 15.18 8.98 -1.84
CA VAL A 183 15.59 8.43 -3.14
C VAL A 183 15.19 9.41 -4.23
N VAL A 184 16.15 9.82 -5.06
CA VAL A 184 15.93 10.77 -6.16
C VAL A 184 16.09 10.13 -7.53
N ASP A 185 16.87 9.05 -7.63
CA ASP A 185 17.13 8.36 -8.89
C ASP A 185 17.61 6.91 -8.65
N PHE A 186 17.72 6.13 -9.71
CA PHE A 186 18.32 4.80 -9.68
C PHE A 186 18.99 4.46 -11.02
N VAL A 187 19.96 3.56 -10.97
CA VAL A 187 20.60 2.97 -12.15
C VAL A 187 20.33 1.47 -12.12
N ASP A 188 19.63 0.99 -13.15
CA ASP A 188 19.40 -0.43 -13.37
C ASP A 188 20.64 -1.06 -14.03
N HIS A 189 21.14 -2.15 -13.45
CA HIS A 189 22.24 -2.96 -13.98
C HIS A 189 21.73 -4.37 -14.26
N PRO A 190 22.42 -5.17 -15.11
CA PRO A 190 21.95 -6.50 -15.49
C PRO A 190 21.66 -7.49 -14.34
N SER A 191 22.22 -7.26 -13.15
CA SER A 191 22.07 -8.13 -11.97
C SER A 191 21.82 -7.40 -10.66
N LYS A 192 21.77 -6.07 -10.67
CA LYS A 192 21.74 -5.20 -9.47
C LYS A 192 21.04 -3.89 -9.81
N VAL A 193 20.62 -3.17 -8.78
CA VAL A 193 20.13 -1.80 -8.89
C VAL A 193 20.90 -0.91 -7.92
N THR A 194 21.31 0.26 -8.39
CA THR A 194 21.94 1.30 -7.56
C THR A 194 20.94 2.42 -7.33
N VAL A 195 20.52 2.64 -6.10
CA VAL A 195 19.69 3.78 -5.69
C VAL A 195 20.58 5.00 -5.41
N LEU A 196 20.17 6.18 -5.88
CA LEU A 196 20.79 7.46 -5.60
C LEU A 196 19.90 8.26 -4.64
N LEU A 197 20.52 8.73 -3.54
CA LEU A 197 19.86 9.59 -2.56
C LEU A 197 20.09 11.07 -2.87
N GLU A 198 19.20 11.94 -2.36
CA GLU A 198 19.26 13.40 -2.51
C GLU A 198 20.58 14.00 -1.99
N ASN A 199 21.19 13.38 -0.97
CA ASN A 199 22.48 13.77 -0.41
C ASN A 199 23.70 13.30 -1.25
N GLY A 200 23.46 12.59 -2.36
CA GLY A 200 24.49 12.05 -3.25
C GLY A 200 25.01 10.65 -2.88
N GLU A 201 24.59 10.08 -1.74
CA GLU A 201 24.93 8.71 -1.37
C GLU A 201 24.29 7.69 -2.32
N LYS A 202 24.94 6.53 -2.45
CA LYS A 202 24.52 5.44 -3.33
C LYS A 202 24.44 4.12 -2.58
N TYR A 203 23.38 3.36 -2.86
CA TYR A 203 23.14 2.06 -2.26
C TYR A 203 22.84 1.03 -3.33
N GLU A 204 23.57 -0.08 -3.32
CA GLU A 204 23.35 -1.20 -4.23
C GLU A 204 22.47 -2.29 -3.58
N GLY A 205 21.57 -2.89 -4.38
CA GLY A 205 20.75 -4.03 -4.02
C GLY A 205 20.37 -4.89 -5.23
N ASP A 206 19.64 -5.97 -4.98
CA ASP A 206 19.13 -6.89 -6.02
C ASP A 206 17.78 -6.46 -6.59
N LEU A 207 16.99 -5.71 -5.81
CA LEU A 207 15.66 -5.26 -6.18
C LEU A 207 15.39 -3.87 -5.58
N LEU A 208 14.75 -2.99 -6.35
CA LEU A 208 14.22 -1.72 -5.88
C LEU A 208 12.69 -1.76 -5.92
N VAL A 209 12.06 -1.38 -4.80
CA VAL A 209 10.61 -1.23 -4.67
C VAL A 209 10.27 0.23 -4.43
N GLY A 210 9.52 0.82 -5.37
CA GLY A 210 8.96 2.17 -5.21
C GLY A 210 7.71 2.15 -4.32
N ALA A 211 7.78 2.83 -3.16
CA ALA A 211 6.71 2.95 -2.18
C ALA A 211 6.59 4.39 -1.62
N ASP A 212 6.97 5.39 -2.43
CA ASP A 212 7.12 6.81 -2.11
C ASP A 212 5.82 7.63 -2.23
N GLY A 213 4.74 6.98 -2.65
CA GLY A 213 3.37 7.49 -2.58
C GLY A 213 2.86 8.22 -3.84
N ILE A 214 1.72 8.90 -3.71
CA ILE A 214 0.96 9.47 -4.86
C ILE A 214 1.73 10.58 -5.59
N ARG A 215 2.69 11.23 -4.91
CA ARG A 215 3.57 12.26 -5.49
C ARG A 215 4.96 11.71 -5.81
N SER A 216 5.08 10.41 -6.09
CA SER A 216 6.30 9.86 -6.65
C SER A 216 6.72 10.71 -7.84
N THR A 217 7.93 11.25 -7.80
CA THR A 217 8.47 12.05 -8.90
C THR A 217 8.63 11.16 -10.11
N ASP A 218 8.22 11.65 -11.28
CA ASP A 218 8.05 10.89 -12.53
C ASP A 218 9.27 10.02 -12.95
N HIS A 219 10.46 10.28 -12.40
CA HIS A 219 11.73 9.63 -12.75
C HIS A 219 11.88 8.19 -12.21
N LEU A 220 11.31 7.85 -11.04
CA LEU A 220 11.39 6.48 -10.50
C LEU A 220 10.48 5.47 -11.21
N THR A 221 9.58 5.97 -12.09
CA THR A 221 8.49 5.17 -12.69
C THR A 221 8.44 5.25 -14.22
N SER A 222 9.31 6.03 -14.86
CA SER A 222 9.25 6.27 -16.31
C SER A 222 9.95 5.21 -17.16
N ASP A 223 11.01 4.55 -16.65
CA ASP A 223 11.92 3.77 -17.52
C ASP A 223 12.01 2.26 -17.26
N VAL A 224 11.19 1.69 -16.37
CA VAL A 224 11.21 0.23 -16.11
C VAL A 224 9.90 -0.44 -16.55
N GLY A 225 10.01 -1.38 -17.48
CA GLY A 225 8.89 -2.07 -18.16
C GLY A 225 8.01 -3.00 -17.31
N TYR A 226 8.00 -2.87 -15.98
CA TYR A 226 7.08 -3.58 -15.08
C TYR A 226 6.53 -2.63 -14.00
N VAL A 227 5.62 -1.75 -14.43
CA VAL A 227 4.86 -0.87 -13.53
C VAL A 227 3.63 -1.62 -13.01
N VAL A 228 3.62 -1.98 -11.72
CA VAL A 228 2.37 -2.30 -11.00
C VAL A 228 1.94 -1.05 -10.25
N GLY A 229 0.94 -0.35 -10.79
CA GLY A 229 0.10 0.57 -10.02
C GLY A 229 0.48 2.05 -10.07
N ARG A 230 0.32 2.70 -11.24
CA ARG A 230 -0.10 4.10 -11.22
C ARG A 230 -1.55 4.14 -10.74
N ASN A 231 -1.78 4.50 -9.48
CA ASN A 231 -3.11 4.84 -8.99
C ASN A 231 -3.52 6.25 -9.47
N GLN A 232 -3.23 6.57 -10.73
CA GLN A 232 -3.85 7.70 -11.39
C GLN A 232 -5.29 7.28 -11.66
N LYS A 233 -6.25 8.02 -11.10
CA LYS A 233 -7.58 8.11 -11.69
C LYS A 233 -7.38 8.67 -13.09
N GLY A 234 -7.18 7.79 -14.06
CA GLY A 234 -6.85 8.15 -15.44
C GLY A 234 -7.95 9.00 -16.04
N ASP A 235 -7.71 9.53 -17.24
CA ASP A 235 -8.67 10.41 -17.91
C ASP A 235 -10.04 9.75 -18.12
N THR A 236 -10.08 8.41 -18.14
CA THR A 236 -11.31 7.60 -18.14
C THR A 236 -12.16 7.75 -16.87
N TYR A 237 -11.56 7.93 -15.69
CA TYR A 237 -12.31 8.18 -14.45
C TYR A 237 -12.96 9.56 -14.48
N TRP A 238 -12.18 10.59 -14.82
CA TRP A 238 -12.68 11.97 -14.83
C TRP A 238 -13.64 12.24 -15.98
N GLY A 239 -13.47 11.55 -17.11
CA GLY A 239 -14.45 11.52 -18.19
C GLY A 239 -15.81 11.02 -17.73
N LYS A 240 -15.86 9.89 -17.03
CA LYS A 240 -17.11 9.34 -16.47
C LYS A 240 -17.75 10.25 -15.42
N ILE A 241 -16.94 10.92 -14.58
CA ILE A 241 -17.47 11.90 -13.62
C ILE A 241 -18.04 13.13 -14.34
N ALA A 242 -17.37 13.62 -15.39
CA ALA A 242 -17.88 14.72 -16.19
C ALA A 242 -19.19 14.36 -16.91
N GLU A 243 -19.26 13.15 -17.48
CA GLU A 243 -20.48 12.61 -18.09
C GLU A 243 -21.64 12.55 -17.08
N TYR A 244 -21.42 11.92 -15.92
CA TYR A 244 -22.42 11.86 -14.84
C TYR A 244 -22.86 13.26 -14.38
N CYS A 245 -21.92 14.19 -14.19
CA CYS A 245 -22.22 15.55 -13.77
C CYS A 245 -23.01 16.33 -14.82
N ASN A 246 -22.73 16.17 -16.11
CA ASN A 246 -23.47 16.85 -17.17
C ASN A 246 -24.85 16.21 -17.43
N GLU A 247 -25.00 14.91 -17.13
CA GLU A 247 -26.28 14.21 -17.20
C GLU A 247 -27.22 14.60 -16.05
N HIS A 248 -26.69 14.79 -14.84
CA HIS A 248 -27.50 14.98 -13.63
C HIS A 248 -27.50 16.42 -13.09
N CYS A 249 -26.70 17.32 -13.67
CA CYS A 249 -26.63 18.73 -13.27
C CYS A 249 -26.56 19.65 -14.49
N SER A 250 -27.10 20.86 -14.36
CA SER A 250 -27.08 21.85 -15.43
C SER A 250 -25.85 22.75 -15.32
N PHE A 251 -24.85 22.54 -16.18
CA PHE A 251 -23.68 23.41 -16.32
C PHE A 251 -23.68 24.09 -17.70
N HIS A 252 -23.27 25.36 -17.75
CA HIS A 252 -23.07 26.08 -19.00
C HIS A 252 -21.75 26.88 -18.96
N PRO A 253 -20.71 26.47 -19.71
CA PRO A 253 -20.65 25.29 -20.60
C PRO A 253 -20.62 23.95 -19.84
N PRO A 254 -20.85 22.81 -20.52
CA PRO A 254 -20.66 21.47 -19.95
C PRO A 254 -19.26 21.29 -19.37
N ARG A 255 -19.13 20.51 -18.29
CA ARG A 255 -17.83 20.24 -17.67
C ARG A 255 -17.04 19.18 -18.45
N ASP A 256 -15.73 19.32 -18.46
CA ASP A 256 -14.79 18.31 -18.92
C ASP A 256 -14.05 17.64 -17.75
N GLY A 257 -13.35 16.54 -18.05
CA GLY A 257 -12.59 15.79 -17.05
C GLY A 257 -11.60 16.65 -16.23
N PRO A 258 -10.80 17.52 -16.87
CA PRO A 258 -9.93 18.47 -16.17
C PRO A 258 -10.68 19.42 -15.23
N SER A 259 -11.81 19.98 -15.65
CA SER A 259 -12.63 20.89 -14.82
C SER A 259 -13.20 20.18 -13.60
N CYS A 260 -13.67 18.94 -13.75
CA CYS A 260 -14.14 18.11 -12.63
C CYS A 260 -12.99 17.77 -11.65
N ARG A 261 -11.80 17.42 -12.18
CA ARG A 261 -10.61 17.15 -11.36
C ARG A 261 -10.16 18.37 -10.57
N ASN A 262 -10.10 19.53 -11.22
CA ASN A 262 -9.70 20.79 -10.59
C ASN A 262 -10.69 21.23 -9.52
N HIS A 263 -11.99 21.08 -9.78
CA HIS A 263 -13.02 21.39 -8.80
C HIS A 263 -12.98 20.44 -7.60
N PHE A 264 -12.77 19.14 -7.80
CA PHE A 264 -12.57 18.18 -6.71
C PHE A 264 -11.36 18.55 -5.84
N ASN A 265 -10.23 18.92 -6.46
CA ASN A 265 -9.04 19.36 -5.74
C ASN A 265 -9.29 20.64 -4.93
N TYR A 266 -10.04 21.59 -5.50
CA TYR A 266 -10.45 22.82 -4.82
C TYR A 266 -11.37 22.52 -3.62
N MET A 267 -12.40 21.70 -3.81
CA MET A 267 -13.34 21.30 -2.76
C MET A 267 -12.64 20.53 -1.63
N ASN A 268 -11.73 19.62 -1.95
CA ASN A 268 -10.92 18.93 -0.92
C ASN A 268 -10.09 19.91 -0.09
N LYS A 269 -9.53 20.96 -0.72
CA LYS A 269 -8.77 21.99 -0.03
C LYS A 269 -9.66 22.84 0.90
N LEU A 270 -10.91 23.08 0.52
CA LEU A 270 -11.89 23.78 1.36
C LEU A 270 -12.42 22.91 2.50
N LEU A 271 -12.78 21.66 2.21
CA LEU A 271 -13.25 20.69 3.21
C LEU A 271 -12.17 20.39 4.24
N GLY A 272 -10.90 20.30 3.82
CA GLY A 272 -9.77 20.18 4.73
C GLY A 272 -9.68 21.32 5.75
N LYS A 273 -10.09 22.54 5.37
CA LYS A 273 -10.17 23.69 6.31
C LYS A 273 -11.37 23.62 7.25
N TRP A 274 -12.49 23.07 6.79
CA TRP A 274 -13.71 22.92 7.58
C TRP A 274 -13.60 21.81 8.64
N ILE A 275 -12.91 20.72 8.31
CA ILE A 275 -12.67 19.61 9.24
C ILE A 275 -11.73 20.07 10.38
N GLY A 276 -10.79 20.99 10.11
CA GLY A 276 -9.99 21.65 11.14
C GLY A 276 -10.74 22.69 12.00
N MET A 277 -12.02 22.96 11.73
CA MET A 277 -12.86 23.87 12.52
C MET A 277 -13.76 23.13 13.54
N TYR A 278 -13.74 21.79 13.54
CA TYR A 278 -14.41 20.92 14.52
C TYR A 278 -13.41 20.09 15.35
N SER A 279 -12.26 20.68 15.67
CA SER A 279 -11.31 20.21 16.67
C SER A 279 -11.13 21.26 17.76
#